data_AF-A0A1G9C9Y3-F1
#
_entry.id   AF-A0A1G9C9Y3-F1
#
_cell.length_a   1.000
_cell.length_b   1.000
_cell.length_c   1.000
_cell.angle_alpha   90.00
_cell.angle_beta   90.00
_cell.angle_gamma   90.00
#
_symmetry.space_group_name_H-M   'P 1'
#
loop_
_entity.id
_entity.type
_entity.pdbx_description
1 polymer ?
#
loop_
_entity_poly.entity_id
_entity_poly.type
_entity_poly.pdbx_seq_one_letter_code
_entity_poly.pdbx_strand_id
1 'polypeptide(L)' 'MAHLIEQMAYVGATPWHGLGNQLTQKQPLKVWQREAGMDWQILESPVHFKSDAIGHLGTIHSFPE' A
#
# COMPACT_ATOMS: atom_id res chain seq x y z
N MET A 1 -9.49 -7.66 -12.95
CA MET A 1 -8.19 -7.79 -12.28
C MET A 1 -8.40 -7.82 -10.77
N ALA A 2 -8.17 -8.97 -10.13
CA ALA A 2 -7.94 -9.02 -8.69
C ALA A 2 -6.59 -8.35 -8.44
N HIS A 3 -6.63 -7.19 -7.82
CA HIS A 3 -5.48 -6.42 -7.37
C HIS A 3 -4.58 -7.33 -6.52
N LEU A 4 -3.28 -7.32 -6.78
CA LEU A 4 -2.24 -8.09 -6.09
C LEU A 4 -2.36 -7.97 -4.55
N ILE A 5 -3.14 -8.84 -3.91
CA ILE A 5 -3.01 -9.11 -2.48
C ILE A 5 -2.25 -10.45 -2.36
N GLU A 6 -1.01 -10.46 -2.82
CA GLU A 6 -0.11 -11.60 -2.64
C GLU A 6 0.51 -11.63 -1.23
N GLN A 7 0.39 -10.52 -0.49
CA GLN A 7 1.11 -10.28 0.77
C GLN A 7 0.18 -10.03 1.97
N MET A 8 -0.94 -10.74 2.06
CA MET A 8 -1.74 -10.74 3.31
C MET A 8 -1.19 -11.78 4.28
N ALA A 9 -1.19 -11.53 5.59
CA ALA A 9 -0.89 -12.57 6.57
C ALA A 9 -2.12 -13.00 7.38
N TYR A 10 -2.14 -14.26 7.83
CA TYR A 10 -3.27 -14.86 8.55
C TYR A 10 -2.84 -15.56 9.84
N VAL A 11 -3.80 -15.78 10.73
CA VAL A 11 -3.68 -16.59 11.95
C VAL A 11 -4.70 -17.73 11.92
N GLY A 12 -4.37 -18.86 12.55
CA GLY A 12 -5.26 -20.03 12.58
C GLY A 12 -5.22 -20.83 11.28
N ALA A 13 -6.39 -21.14 10.73
CA ALA A 13 -6.53 -21.96 9.52
C ALA A 13 -6.15 -21.18 8.26
N THR A 14 -5.59 -21.88 7.27
CA THR A 14 -5.29 -21.31 5.96
C THR A 14 -6.58 -20.81 5.27
N PRO A 15 -6.59 -19.59 4.72
CA PRO A 15 -7.74 -19.06 3.98
C PRO A 15 -8.12 -19.95 2.78
N TRP A 16 -9.40 -19.95 2.42
CA TRP A 16 -9.96 -20.81 1.35
C TRP A 16 -9.28 -20.65 -0.01
N HIS A 17 -8.72 -19.46 -0.29
CA HIS A 17 -8.02 -19.15 -1.54
C HIS A 17 -6.52 -19.49 -1.50
N GLY A 18 -5.98 -19.95 -0.36
CA GLY A 18 -4.59 -20.39 -0.23
C GLY A 18 -3.52 -19.30 -0.42
N LEU A 19 -3.91 -18.01 -0.43
CA LEU A 19 -2.99 -16.88 -0.55
C LEU A 19 -2.65 -16.32 0.84
N GLY A 20 -1.43 -15.79 0.94
CA GLY A 20 -0.92 -15.11 2.14
C GLY A 20 0.01 -15.96 3.00
N ASN A 21 0.65 -15.32 3.99
CA ASN A 21 1.62 -15.95 4.89
C ASN A 21 1.01 -16.21 6.27
N GLN A 22 1.30 -17.35 6.88
CA GLN A 22 0.91 -17.58 8.27
C GLN A 22 1.82 -16.76 9.20
N LEU A 23 1.24 -16.01 10.14
CA LEU A 23 2.02 -15.30 11.16
C LEU A 23 2.62 -16.28 12.16
N THR A 24 3.92 -16.19 12.37
CA THR A 24 4.63 -17.05 13.33
C THR A 24 4.26 -16.65 14.76
N GLN A 25 3.85 -17.63 15.58
CA GLN A 25 3.44 -17.35 16.96
C GLN A 25 4.58 -16.84 17.83
N LYS A 26 4.25 -15.99 18.81
CA LYS A 26 5.16 -15.44 19.84
C LYS A 26 6.36 -14.67 19.28
N GLN A 27 6.18 -14.03 18.12
CA GLN A 27 7.20 -13.19 17.52
C GLN A 27 7.01 -11.71 17.87
N PRO A 28 8.08 -10.90 17.83
CA PRO A 28 7.98 -9.45 17.91
C PRO A 28 7.17 -8.85 16.74
N LEU A 29 6.55 -7.69 16.97
CA LEU A 29 5.72 -7.00 15.97
C LEU A 29 6.46 -6.74 14.65
N LYS A 30 7.77 -6.44 14.68
CA LYS A 30 8.58 -6.23 13.48
C LYS A 30 8.62 -7.47 12.57
N VAL A 31 8.62 -8.66 13.15
CA VAL A 31 8.58 -9.91 12.38
C VAL A 31 7.22 -10.05 11.69
N TRP A 32 6.13 -9.76 12.41
CA TRP A 32 4.78 -9.78 11.84
C TRP A 32 4.55 -8.73 10.76
N GLN A 33 5.10 -7.52 10.92
CA GLN A 33 5.05 -6.49 9.88
C GLN A 33 5.67 -7.00 8.58
N ARG A 34 6.83 -7.64 8.65
CA ARG A 34 7.47 -8.25 7.47
C ARG A 34 6.64 -9.40 6.90
N GLU A 35 6.16 -10.34 7.72
CA GLU A 35 5.36 -11.49 7.27
C GLU A 35 4.05 -11.06 6.59
N ALA A 36 3.46 -9.95 7.06
CA ALA A 36 2.25 -9.33 6.52
C ALA A 36 2.49 -8.36 5.36
N GLY A 37 3.73 -8.22 4.85
CA GLY A 37 4.05 -7.24 3.81
C GLY A 37 3.78 -5.79 4.22
N MET A 38 3.83 -5.49 5.52
CA MET A 38 3.59 -4.19 6.15
C MET A 38 4.87 -3.48 6.60
N ASP A 39 6.06 -4.03 6.31
CA ASP A 39 7.35 -3.40 6.57
C ASP A 39 7.67 -2.34 5.50
N TRP A 40 6.79 -1.34 5.37
CA TRP A 40 6.90 -0.20 4.47
C TRP A 40 6.51 1.09 5.18
N GLN A 41 6.89 2.21 4.58
CA GLN A 41 6.63 3.54 5.12
C GLN A 41 5.63 4.29 4.24
N ILE A 42 4.67 4.97 4.86
CA ILE A 42 3.86 5.98 4.17
C ILE A 42 4.77 7.18 3.92
N LEU A 43 4.98 7.50 2.64
CA LEU A 43 5.62 8.73 2.23
C LEU A 43 4.54 9.72 1.80
N GLU A 44 4.63 10.95 2.29
CA GLU A 44 3.76 12.03 1.86
C GLU A 44 4.37 12.76 0.65
N SER A 45 3.50 13.38 -0.15
CA SER A 45 3.89 14.21 -1.29
C SER A 45 2.81 15.25 -1.53
N PRO A 46 3.15 16.49 -1.92
CA PRO A 46 2.16 17.52 -2.20
C PRO A 46 1.17 17.10 -3.28
N VAL A 47 -0.09 17.50 -3.13
CA VAL A 47 -1.11 17.28 -4.15
C VAL A 47 -0.84 18.20 -5.33
N HIS A 48 -0.70 17.63 -6.53
CA HIS A 48 -0.53 18.40 -7.76
C HIS A 48 -1.75 18.26 -8.66
N PHE A 49 -2.16 19.35 -9.31
CA PHE A 49 -3.27 19.38 -10.26
C PHE A 49 -2.91 20.18 -11.50
N LYS A 50 -3.62 19.92 -12.60
CA LYS A 50 -3.47 20.67 -13.85
C LYS A 50 -4.66 21.61 -14.00
N SER A 51 -4.39 22.90 -14.16
CA SER A 51 -5.39 23.91 -14.49
C SER A 51 -4.84 24.87 -15.55
N ASP A 52 -5.69 25.77 -16.04
CA ASP A 52 -5.40 26.73 -17.11
C ASP A 52 -4.93 26.07 -18.40
N ALA A 53 -5.88 25.69 -19.26
CA ALA A 53 -5.59 25.13 -20.57
C ALA A 53 -5.47 26.25 -21.61
N ILE A 54 -4.26 26.52 -22.10
CA ILE A 54 -4.05 27.25 -23.35
C ILE A 54 -3.67 26.21 -24.41
N GLY A 55 -4.67 25.75 -25.17
CA GLY A 55 -4.49 24.65 -26.13
C GLY A 55 -4.17 23.32 -25.44
N HIS A 56 -3.05 22.68 -25.82
CA HIS A 56 -2.60 21.40 -25.24
C HIS A 56 -1.68 21.56 -24.02
N LEU A 57 -1.29 22.79 -23.68
CA LEU A 57 -0.43 23.09 -22.54
C LEU A 57 -1.31 23.50 -21.36
N GLY A 58 -1.20 22.75 -20.27
CA GLY A 58 -1.80 23.07 -18.98
C GLY A 58 -0.71 23.23 -17.93
N THR A 59 -0.88 24.20 -17.03
CA THR A 59 0.07 24.47 -15.96
C THR A 59 -0.12 23.48 -14.82
N ILE A 60 0.97 23.01 -14.22
CA ILE A 60 0.94 22.16 -13.02
C ILE A 60 1.00 23.07 -11.80
N HIS A 61 0.03 22.93 -10.91
CA HIS A 61 -0.08 23.65 -9.65
C HIS A 61 0.02 22.66 -8.49
N SER A 62 0.50 23.14 -7.34
CA SER A 62 0.48 22.41 -6.07
C SER A 62 -0.66 22.96 -5.20
N PHE A 63 -1.37 22.09 -4.49
CA PHE A 63 -2.39 22.50 -3.53
C PHE A 63 -1.72 23.20 -2.32
N PRO A 64 -2.28 24.31 -1.80
CA PRO A 64 -1.75 24.97 -0.61
C PRO A 64 -1.92 24.08 0.65
N GLU A 65 -0.93 24.11 1.53
CA GLU A 65 -0.98 23.48 2.87
C GLU A 65 -1.76 24.33 3.89
#